data_AF-B1Z5I4-F1
#
_entry.id   AF-B1Z5I4-F1
#
_cell.length_a   1.000
_cell.length_b   1.000
_cell.length_c   1.000
_cell.angle_alpha   90.00
_cell.angle_beta   90.00
_cell.angle_gamma   90.00
#
_symmetry.space_group_name_H-M   'P 1'
#
loop_
_entity.id
_entity.type
_entity.pdbx_description
1 polymer ?
#
loop_
_entity_poly.entity_id
_entity_poly.type
_entity_poly.pdbx_seq_one_letter_code
_entity_poly.pdbx_strand_id
1 'polypeptide(L)'
;MRVATRYVDLLCFLVALQLVTKRKTREWLSPFQLVESLQAWLVVHRAKCEWRDRVWIGHASLQIAKSVHAVDGPPLPERLPGVEDDSTARPRGAIANRSGLRIKCIRYLREHI
;
A
#
# COMPACT_ATOMS: atom_id res chain seq x y z
N MET A 1 11.10 0.66 -23.36
CA MET A 1 11.33 1.17 -21.99
C MET A 1 10.96 0.09 -20.98
N ARG A 2 11.93 -0.38 -20.18
CA ARG A 2 11.84 -1.57 -19.30
C ARG A 2 11.55 -1.22 -17.82
N VAL A 3 11.00 -0.03 -17.57
CA VAL A 3 10.89 0.61 -16.25
C VAL A 3 9.67 0.13 -15.45
N ALA A 4 8.60 -0.31 -16.10
CA ALA A 4 7.32 -0.55 -15.43
C ALA A 4 7.30 -1.76 -14.47
N THR A 5 8.11 -2.80 -14.70
CA THR A 5 8.09 -4.00 -13.84
C THR A 5 9.11 -3.96 -12.70
N ARG A 6 10.19 -3.16 -12.82
CA ARG A 6 11.30 -3.17 -11.84
C ARG A 6 10.93 -2.59 -10.47
N TYR A 7 9.89 -1.77 -10.39
CA TYR A 7 9.50 -1.06 -9.17
C TYR A 7 8.17 -1.52 -8.57
N VAL A 8 7.59 -2.60 -9.08
CA VAL A 8 6.33 -3.13 -8.56
C VAL A 8 6.44 -3.45 -7.07
N ASP A 9 7.55 -4.08 -6.65
CA ASP A 9 7.73 -4.47 -5.24
C ASP A 9 7.95 -3.26 -4.32
N LEU A 10 8.72 -2.26 -4.76
CA LEU A 10 8.87 -0.99 -4.04
C LEU A 10 7.53 -0.25 -3.93
N LEU A 11 6.77 -0.17 -5.01
CA LEU A 11 5.45 0.46 -5.01
C LEU A 11 4.48 -0.27 -4.08
N CYS A 12 4.43 -1.60 -4.14
CA CYS A 12 3.60 -2.40 -3.23
C CYS A 12 3.99 -2.19 -1.76
N PHE A 13 5.29 -2.15 -1.47
CA PHE A 13 5.80 -1.88 -0.13
C PHE A 13 5.32 -0.51 0.39
N LEU A 14 5.48 0.55 -0.41
CA LEU A 14 5.06 1.89 -0.01
C LEU A 14 3.54 2.02 0.13
N VAL A 15 2.75 1.39 -0.75
CA VAL A 15 1.28 1.33 -0.60
C VAL A 15 0.89 0.63 0.70
N ALA A 16 1.52 -0.50 1.02
CA ALA A 16 1.26 -1.21 2.26
C ALA A 16 1.59 -0.33 3.47
N LEU A 17 2.71 0.40 3.43
CA LEU A 17 3.12 1.30 4.49
C LEU A 17 2.13 2.48 4.65
N GLN A 18 1.66 3.08 3.55
CA GLN A 18 0.60 4.09 3.57
C GLN A 18 -0.67 3.59 4.29
N LEU A 19 -1.12 2.38 3.94
CA LEU A 19 -2.32 1.77 4.52
C LEU A 19 -2.14 1.45 6.01
N VAL A 20 -0.98 0.92 6.41
CA VAL A 20 -0.67 0.64 7.81
C VAL A 20 -0.60 1.92 8.63
N THR A 21 0.07 2.96 8.15
CA THR A 21 0.12 4.28 8.81
C THR A 21 -1.29 4.86 8.93
N LYS A 22 -2.08 4.85 7.84
CA LYS A 22 -3.47 5.33 7.86
C LYS A 22 -4.33 4.61 8.89
N ARG A 23 -4.17 3.30 9.04
CA ARG A 23 -4.89 2.52 10.04
C ARG A 23 -4.44 2.86 11.47
N LYS A 24 -3.14 3.05 11.70
CA LYS A 24 -2.56 3.29 13.03
C LYS A 24 -2.74 4.72 13.53
N THR A 25 -2.43 5.71 12.69
CA THR A 25 -2.37 7.13 13.09
C THR A 25 -3.55 7.94 12.57
N ARG A 26 -4.40 7.36 11.72
CA ARG A 26 -5.45 8.07 10.96
C ARG A 26 -4.90 9.10 9.96
N GLU A 27 -3.59 9.20 9.79
CA GLU A 27 -2.92 10.07 8.82
C GLU A 27 -2.21 9.26 7.73
N TRP A 28 -1.94 9.88 6.58
CA TRP A 28 -1.09 9.28 5.55
C TRP A 28 0.40 9.46 5.94
N LEU A 29 1.30 8.71 5.30
CA LEU A 29 2.74 8.91 5.51
C LEU A 29 3.12 10.36 5.24
N SER A 30 3.87 10.95 6.17
CA SER A 30 4.46 12.27 5.93
C SER A 30 5.50 12.19 4.81
N PRO A 31 5.79 13.31 4.11
CA PRO A 31 6.82 13.34 3.08
C PRO A 31 8.18 12.84 3.59
N PHE A 32 8.53 13.16 4.84
CA PHE A 32 9.77 12.72 5.47
C PHE A 32 9.80 11.18 5.64
N GLN A 33 8.76 10.61 6.25
CA GLN A 33 8.66 9.15 6.44
C GLN A 33 8.62 8.41 5.10
N LEU A 34 7.98 8.98 4.07
CA LEU A 34 7.94 8.42 2.73
C LEU A 34 9.34 8.34 2.12
N VAL A 35 10.11 9.42 2.19
CA VAL A 35 11.49 9.48 1.67
C VAL A 35 12.39 8.51 2.43
N GLU A 36 12.31 8.49 3.76
CA GLU A 36 13.09 7.56 4.59
C GLU A 36 12.77 6.10 4.27
N SER A 37 11.48 5.75 4.18
CA SER A 37 11.05 4.38 3.91
C SER A 37 11.44 3.92 2.51
N LEU A 38 11.33 4.80 1.52
CA LEU A 38 11.79 4.54 0.16
C LEU A 38 13.31 4.31 0.14
N GLN A 39 14.08 5.18 0.79
CA GLN A 39 15.53 5.06 0.84
C GLN A 39 15.97 3.79 1.58
N ALA A 40 15.36 3.48 2.72
CA ALA A 40 15.61 2.26 3.47
C ALA A 40 15.34 1.01 2.62
N TRP A 41 14.22 0.98 1.89
CA TRP A 41 13.91 -0.13 1.00
C TRP A 41 14.97 -0.31 -0.09
N LEU A 42 15.41 0.78 -0.73
CA LEU A 42 16.44 0.74 -1.77
C LEU A 42 17.78 0.24 -1.25
N VAL A 43 18.18 0.65 -0.04
CA VAL A 43 19.42 0.20 0.62
C VAL A 43 19.35 -1.30 0.91
N VAL A 44 18.25 -1.78 1.51
CA VAL A 44 18.05 -3.20 1.85
C VAL A 44 18.06 -4.08 0.61
N HIS A 45 17.41 -3.64 -0.47
CA HIS A 45 17.29 -4.42 -1.71
C HIS A 45 18.43 -4.16 -2.71
N ARG A 46 19.44 -3.35 -2.32
CA ARG A 46 20.57 -2.93 -3.19
C ARG A 46 20.11 -2.42 -4.56
N ALA A 47 18.97 -1.73 -4.58
CA ALA A 47 18.31 -1.30 -5.81
C ALA A 47 18.68 0.15 -6.16
N LYS A 48 18.79 0.44 -7.46
CA LYS A 48 18.95 1.81 -7.97
C LYS A 48 17.60 2.35 -8.44
N CYS A 49 17.31 3.58 -8.03
CA CYS A 49 16.13 4.32 -8.46
C CYS A 49 16.53 5.77 -8.73
N GLU A 50 16.24 6.23 -9.94
CA GLU A 50 16.52 7.60 -10.36
C GLU A 50 15.62 8.57 -9.60
N TRP A 51 16.12 9.78 -9.32
CA TRP A 51 15.40 10.74 -8.47
C TRP A 51 13.97 11.02 -8.95
N ARG A 52 13.76 11.11 -10.28
CA ARG A 52 12.46 11.33 -10.89
C ARG A 52 11.51 10.16 -10.65
N ASP A 53 12.02 8.94 -10.76
CA ASP A 53 11.23 7.72 -10.52
C ASP A 53 10.85 7.63 -9.04
N ARG A 54 11.72 8.08 -8.11
CA ARG A 54 11.38 8.12 -6.67
C ARG A 54 10.22 9.04 -6.37
N VAL A 55 10.21 10.24 -6.95
CA VAL A 55 9.12 11.21 -6.77
C VAL A 55 7.82 10.64 -7.33
N TRP A 56 7.88 10.06 -8.53
CA TRP A 56 6.72 9.46 -9.18
C TRP A 56 6.17 8.26 -8.40
N ILE A 57 7.03 7.34 -7.95
CA ILE A 57 6.65 6.17 -7.13
C ILE A 57 6.04 6.63 -5.80
N GLY A 58 6.62 7.65 -5.17
CA GLY A 58 6.09 8.22 -3.93
C GLY A 58 4.67 8.73 -4.11
N HIS A 59 4.42 9.53 -5.15
CA HIS A 59 3.08 10.02 -5.49
C HIS A 59 2.11 8.87 -5.82
N ALA A 60 2.52 7.94 -6.67
CA ALA A 60 1.74 6.76 -7.07
C ALA A 60 1.29 5.93 -5.85
N SER A 61 2.18 5.74 -4.89
CA SER A 61 1.88 4.96 -3.68
C SER A 61 0.70 5.52 -2.89
N LEU A 62 0.63 6.85 -2.75
CA LEU A 62 -0.45 7.51 -2.03
C LEU A 62 -1.78 7.42 -2.81
N GLN A 63 -1.74 7.63 -4.13
CA GLN A 63 -2.94 7.54 -4.97
C GLN A 63 -3.55 6.14 -4.94
N ILE A 64 -2.71 5.11 -5.08
CA ILE A 64 -3.17 3.72 -5.00
C ILE A 64 -3.69 3.42 -3.61
N ALA A 65 -2.99 3.82 -2.53
CA ALA A 65 -3.45 3.59 -1.17
C ALA A 65 -4.82 4.23 -0.89
N LYS A 66 -5.04 5.47 -1.34
CA LYS A 66 -6.36 6.14 -1.25
C LYS A 66 -7.44 5.39 -2.02
N SER A 67 -7.13 4.93 -3.23
CA SER A 67 -8.08 4.15 -4.04
C SER A 67 -8.45 2.80 -3.40
N VAL A 68 -7.53 2.17 -2.67
CA VAL A 68 -7.79 0.92 -1.94
C VAL A 68 -8.62 1.20 -0.69
N HIS A 69 -8.20 2.19 0.11
CA HIS A 69 -8.91 2.57 1.34
C HIS A 69 -10.34 3.06 1.07
N ALA A 70 -10.59 3.74 -0.06
CA ALA A 70 -11.93 4.18 -0.42
C ALA A 70 -12.89 3.00 -0.71
N VAL A 71 -12.35 1.86 -1.17
CA VAL A 71 -13.12 0.63 -1.39
C VAL A 71 -13.41 -0.09 -0.08
N ASP A 72 -12.48 -0.05 0.88
CA ASP A 72 -12.63 -0.63 2.22
C ASP A 72 -13.33 0.35 3.20
N GLY A 73 -14.50 0.88 2.82
CA GLY A 73 -15.30 1.86 3.59
C GLY A 73 -15.41 1.58 5.10
N PRO A 74 -15.82 2.60 5.91
CA PRO A 74 -15.51 2.71 7.34
C PRO A 74 -15.83 1.42 8.13
N PRO A 75 -15.05 1.13 9.20
CA PRO A 75 -15.37 0.02 10.08
C PRO A 75 -16.81 0.17 10.57
N LEU A 76 -17.57 -0.92 10.42
CA LEU A 76 -18.94 -1.10 10.92
C LEU A 76 -19.11 -0.38 12.28
N PRO A 77 -20.25 0.30 12.55
CA PRO A 77 -20.51 0.85 13.87
C PRO A 77 -20.35 -0.25 14.92
N GLU A 78 -19.65 0.12 15.99
CA GLU A 78 -19.55 -0.53 17.29
C GLU A 78 -20.62 -1.62 17.49
N ARG A 79 -20.18 -2.88 17.45
CA ARG A 79 -21.04 -4.02 17.71
C ARG A 79 -21.59 -3.86 19.14
N LEU A 80 -22.88 -3.56 19.24
CA LEU A 80 -23.63 -3.57 20.49
C LEU A 80 -23.40 -4.91 21.23
N PRO A 81 -23.29 -4.90 22.57
CA PRO A 81 -22.93 -6.07 23.33
C PRO A 81 -24.09 -7.08 23.32
N GLY A 82 -23.78 -8.32 22.96
CA GLY A 82 -24.66 -9.47 23.16
C GLY A 82 -25.04 -10.18 21.88
N VAL A 83 -24.13 -10.98 21.32
CA VAL A 83 -24.38 -12.38 20.87
C VAL A 83 -22.99 -13.02 20.78
N GLU A 84 -22.77 -14.04 21.60
CA GLU A 84 -21.57 -14.88 21.59
C GLU A 84 -21.51 -15.76 20.33
N ASP A 85 -20.28 -16.15 20.00
CA ASP A 85 -19.90 -17.39 19.31
C ASP A 85 -19.73 -17.41 17.78
N ASP A 86 -18.47 -17.29 17.34
CA ASP A 86 -17.66 -18.37 16.74
C ASP A 86 -16.39 -17.74 16.17
N SER A 87 -15.37 -17.61 17.01
CA SER A 87 -14.07 -17.05 16.63
C SER A 87 -13.14 -18.12 16.08
N THR A 88 -13.47 -18.70 14.92
CA THR A 88 -12.51 -19.51 14.13
C THR A 88 -12.40 -19.13 12.65
N ALA A 89 -12.86 -17.94 12.24
CA ALA A 89 -12.60 -17.42 10.90
C ALA A 89 -11.31 -16.58 10.85
N ARG A 90 -10.15 -17.24 10.74
CA ARG A 90 -8.88 -16.63 10.31
C ARG A 90 -9.14 -15.85 9.00
N PRO A 91 -8.68 -14.59 8.82
CA PRO A 91 -9.16 -13.74 7.74
C PRO A 91 -8.62 -14.21 6.38
N ARG A 92 -9.37 -15.09 5.70
CA ARG A 92 -9.13 -15.50 4.30
C ARG A 92 -9.09 -14.31 3.34
N GLY A 93 -9.67 -13.17 3.70
CA GLY A 93 -9.62 -11.93 2.91
C GLY A 93 -8.24 -11.26 2.85
N ALA A 94 -7.33 -11.52 3.79
CA ALA A 94 -6.03 -10.86 3.81
C ALA A 94 -5.09 -11.34 2.68
N ILE A 95 -5.23 -12.60 2.25
CA ILE A 95 -4.42 -13.17 1.16
C ILE A 95 -4.98 -12.75 -0.21
N ALA A 96 -6.31 -12.74 -0.37
CA ALA A 96 -6.98 -12.23 -1.58
C ALA A 96 -6.67 -10.74 -1.84
N ASN A 97 -6.55 -9.94 -0.78
CA ASN A 97 -6.16 -8.53 -0.89
C ASN A 97 -4.69 -8.34 -1.30
N ARG A 98 -3.77 -9.26 -0.99
CA ARG A 98 -2.34 -9.15 -1.37
C ARG A 98 -2.14 -9.33 -2.88
N SER A 99 -2.77 -10.34 -3.47
CA SER A 99 -2.75 -10.54 -4.94
C SER A 99 -3.47 -9.41 -5.66
N GLY A 100 -4.58 -8.92 -5.12
CA GLY A 100 -5.29 -7.74 -5.65
C GLY A 100 -4.44 -6.47 -5.64
N LEU A 101 -3.66 -6.23 -4.58
CA LEU A 101 -2.79 -5.04 -4.48
C LEU A 101 -1.68 -5.06 -5.54
N ARG A 102 -1.00 -6.20 -5.72
CA ARG A 102 0.06 -6.32 -6.73
C ARG A 102 -0.47 -6.04 -8.13
N ILE A 103 -1.66 -6.57 -8.45
CA ILE A 103 -2.33 -6.33 -9.74
C ILE A 103 -2.67 -4.83 -9.92
N LYS A 104 -3.23 -4.17 -8.89
CA LYS A 104 -3.51 -2.73 -8.93
C LYS A 104 -2.24 -1.90 -9.17
N CYS A 105 -1.14 -2.23 -8.49
CA CYS A 105 0.15 -1.58 -8.70
C CYS A 105 0.66 -1.77 -10.14
N ILE A 106 0.62 -3.00 -10.66
CA ILE A 106 1.02 -3.29 -12.05
C ILE A 106 0.17 -2.51 -13.05
N ARG A 107 -1.15 -2.44 -12.84
CA ARG A 107 -2.06 -1.71 -13.73
C ARG A 107 -1.77 -0.22 -13.71
N TYR A 108 -1.62 0.39 -12.53
CA TYR A 108 -1.27 1.81 -12.41
C TYR A 108 0.05 2.15 -13.11
N LEU A 109 1.06 1.27 -12.98
CA LEU A 109 2.34 1.40 -13.67
C LEU A 109 2.23 1.31 -15.20
N ARG A 110 1.24 0.59 -15.73
CA ARG A 110 0.98 0.49 -17.17
C ARG A 110 0.18 1.66 -17.73
N GLU A 111 -0.69 2.27 -16.94
CA GLU A 111 -1.59 3.33 -17.38
C GLU A 111 -0.94 4.73 -17.35
N HIS A 112 0.08 4.92 -16.51
CA HIS A 112 0.69 6.23 -16.25
C HIS A 112 2.16 6.36 -16.71
N ILE A 113 2.64 5.44 -17.55
CA ILE A 113 3.97 5.44 -18.20
C ILE A 113 3.77 5.29 -19.71
#